data_AF-A6HDD0-F1
#
_entry.id   AF-A6HDD0-F1
#
_cell.length_a   1.000
_cell.length_b   1.000
_cell.length_c   1.000
_cell.angle_alpha   90.00
_cell.angle_beta   90.00
_cell.angle_gamma   90.00
#
_symmetry.space_group_name_H-M   'P 1'
#
loop_
_entity.id
_entity.type
_entity.pdbx_description
1 polymer ?
#
loop_
_entity_poly.entity_id
_entity_poly.type
_entity_poly.pdbx_seq_one_letter_code
_entity_poly.pdbx_strand_id
1 'polypeptide(L)'
;MPERTIEGCLEEKPGDRGKLARASWNYATVISHNPETKKTWMTPVKLPSGSKKVISSANRAVVGVMAGRGRTDKPILMAGLPQVQGKEELLATGVGCSHKSVKHPFGDGDHQHISKPSIIRRDAPAGRKVGLIAAHQTRWLRRTRTIQEKEN
;
A
#
# COMPACT_ATOMS: atom_id res chain seq x y z
N MET A 1 -2.95 -25.27 5.29
CA MET A 1 -2.33 -24.71 6.50
C MET A 1 -3.32 -24.78 7.65
N PRO A 2 -2.89 -24.87 8.92
CA PRO A 2 -3.80 -24.67 10.05
C PRO A 2 -4.14 -23.19 10.22
N GLU A 3 -5.21 -22.91 10.95
CA GLU A 3 -5.61 -21.54 11.28
C GLU A 3 -4.51 -20.81 12.06
N ARG A 4 -4.48 -19.48 11.94
CA ARG A 4 -3.47 -18.59 12.55
C ARG A 4 -2.04 -18.80 12.06
N THR A 5 -1.83 -19.62 11.03
CA THR A 5 -0.53 -19.74 10.39
C THR A 5 -0.12 -18.42 9.76
N ILE A 6 1.16 -18.10 9.91
CA ILE A 6 1.80 -16.94 9.29
C ILE A 6 2.38 -17.38 7.95
N GLU A 7 2.07 -16.62 6.91
CA GLU A 7 2.39 -16.97 5.52
C GLU A 7 2.98 -15.79 4.76
N GLY A 8 3.92 -16.06 3.85
CA GLY A 8 4.49 -15.14 2.89
C GLY A 8 4.26 -15.60 1.45
N CYS A 9 4.49 -14.71 0.47
CA CYS A 9 4.37 -15.04 -0.96
C CYS A 9 3.04 -15.71 -1.35
N LEU A 10 1.93 -15.20 -0.81
CA LEU A 10 0.61 -15.77 -0.99
C LEU A 10 0.07 -15.55 -2.41
N GLU A 11 -0.50 -16.59 -3.00
CA GLU A 11 -1.22 -16.53 -4.28
C GLU A 11 -2.59 -15.81 -4.12
N GLU A 12 -2.94 -14.90 -5.03
CA GLU A 12 -4.27 -14.28 -5.07
C GLU A 12 -5.27 -15.18 -5.80
N LYS A 13 -4.83 -15.77 -6.91
CA LYS A 13 -5.56 -16.79 -7.67
C LYS A 13 -4.71 -18.08 -7.75
N PRO A 14 -5.34 -19.26 -7.84
CA PRO A 14 -4.59 -20.50 -7.91
C PRO A 14 -3.61 -20.48 -9.09
N GLY A 15 -2.32 -20.71 -8.82
CA GLY A 15 -1.29 -20.78 -9.85
C GLY A 15 -0.70 -19.43 -10.29
N ASP A 16 -1.01 -18.32 -9.61
CA ASP A 16 -0.46 -17.01 -9.95
C ASP A 16 0.97 -16.73 -9.44
N ARG A 17 1.61 -17.74 -8.83
CA ARG A 17 3.02 -17.75 -8.38
C ARG A 17 3.34 -16.73 -7.27
N GLY A 18 2.33 -16.26 -6.55
CA GLY A 18 2.51 -15.43 -5.36
C GLY A 18 2.56 -13.94 -5.70
N LYS A 19 1.56 -13.20 -5.22
CA LYS A 19 1.40 -11.75 -5.43
C LYS A 19 1.33 -10.97 -4.14
N LEU A 20 0.83 -11.58 -3.08
CA LEU A 20 0.54 -10.93 -1.80
C LEU A 20 1.69 -11.20 -0.80
N ALA A 21 1.90 -10.25 0.12
CA ALA A 21 2.86 -10.36 1.22
C ALA A 21 4.30 -10.77 0.79
N ARG A 22 4.86 -10.07 -0.21
CA ARG A 22 6.22 -10.32 -0.74
C ARG A 22 7.30 -9.37 -0.24
N ALA A 23 6.92 -8.20 0.29
CA ALA A 23 7.90 -7.23 0.76
C ALA A 23 8.61 -7.74 2.02
N SER A 24 9.82 -7.21 2.28
CA SER A 24 10.63 -7.57 3.44
C SER A 24 9.83 -7.47 4.74
N TRP A 25 9.85 -8.53 5.55
CA TRP A 25 9.14 -8.64 6.82
C TRP A 25 7.60 -8.61 6.75
N ASN A 26 6.99 -8.56 5.56
CA ASN A 26 5.55 -8.66 5.44
C ASN A 26 5.09 -10.13 5.52
N TYR A 27 3.92 -10.32 6.10
CA TYR A 27 3.26 -11.61 6.20
C TYR A 27 1.74 -11.44 6.18
N ALA A 28 1.06 -12.53 5.85
CA ALA A 28 -0.37 -12.68 5.96
C ALA A 28 -0.69 -13.71 7.04
N THR A 29 -1.88 -13.64 7.63
CA THR A 29 -2.31 -14.60 8.67
C THR A 29 -3.62 -15.24 8.28
N VAL A 30 -3.66 -16.57 8.28
CA VAL A 30 -4.89 -17.34 8.07
C VAL A 30 -5.81 -17.11 9.27
N ILE A 31 -7.05 -16.65 9.02
CA ILE A 31 -8.00 -16.39 10.11
C ILE A 31 -8.74 -17.68 10.45
N SER A 32 -9.42 -18.24 9.47
CA SER A 32 -10.19 -19.47 9.62
C SER A 32 -10.35 -20.19 8.28
N HIS A 33 -10.72 -21.46 8.32
CA HIS A 33 -11.18 -22.19 7.14
C HIS A 33 -12.68 -22.40 7.21
N ASN A 34 -13.42 -22.03 6.17
CA ASN A 34 -14.87 -22.27 6.11
C ASN A 34 -15.17 -23.53 5.25
N PRO A 35 -15.57 -24.66 5.85
CA PRO A 35 -15.88 -25.89 5.12
C PRO A 35 -17.31 -25.94 4.54
N GLU A 36 -18.20 -25.02 4.94
CA GLU A 36 -19.66 -25.16 4.71
C GLU A 36 -20.12 -24.62 3.35
N THR A 37 -19.30 -23.76 2.73
CA THR A 37 -19.60 -23.19 1.40
C THR A 37 -19.17 -24.18 0.31
N LYS A 38 -20.14 -24.97 -0.19
CA LYS A 38 -20.03 -25.97 -1.27
C LYS A 38 -19.53 -25.45 -2.65
N LYS A 39 -18.92 -24.26 -2.70
CA LYS A 39 -18.18 -23.71 -3.83
C LYS A 39 -16.77 -23.39 -3.36
N THR A 40 -15.88 -24.38 -3.48
CA THR A 40 -14.42 -24.23 -3.42
C THR A 40 -13.94 -23.54 -2.14
N TRP A 41 -13.69 -24.31 -1.08
CA TRP A 41 -12.78 -24.00 0.03
C TRP A 41 -12.29 -22.54 0.03
N MET A 42 -12.95 -21.66 0.77
CA MET A 42 -12.60 -20.24 0.85
C MET A 42 -11.98 -19.96 2.22
N THR A 43 -10.82 -19.34 2.23
CA THR A 43 -10.06 -19.00 3.44
C THR A 43 -9.94 -17.48 3.56
N PRO A 44 -10.56 -16.85 4.57
CA PRO A 44 -10.24 -15.47 4.92
C PRO A 44 -8.82 -15.34 5.47
N VAL A 45 -8.05 -14.44 4.87
CA VAL A 45 -6.69 -14.12 5.28
C VAL A 45 -6.58 -12.64 5.63
N LYS A 46 -5.85 -12.34 6.70
CA LYS A 46 -5.47 -10.97 7.07
C LYS A 46 -4.21 -10.57 6.34
N LEU A 47 -4.28 -9.53 5.52
CA LEU A 47 -3.16 -9.00 4.75
C LEU A 47 -2.23 -8.13 5.63
N PRO A 48 -0.99 -7.83 5.17
CA PRO A 48 -0.07 -6.91 5.85
C PRO A 48 -0.66 -5.49 6.02
N SER A 49 -1.59 -5.08 5.15
CA SER A 49 -2.34 -3.82 5.30
C SER A 49 -3.31 -3.82 6.48
N GLY A 50 -3.56 -5.00 7.06
CA GLY A 50 -4.56 -5.31 8.07
C GLY A 50 -5.95 -5.64 7.50
N SER A 51 -6.16 -5.45 6.19
CA SER A 51 -7.43 -5.76 5.52
C SER A 51 -7.65 -7.27 5.46
N LYS A 52 -8.89 -7.71 5.66
CA LYS A 52 -9.29 -9.11 5.46
C LYS A 52 -9.61 -9.32 3.98
N LYS A 53 -9.10 -10.41 3.40
CA LYS A 53 -9.41 -10.82 2.02
C LYS A 53 -9.75 -12.29 2.01
N VAL A 54 -10.86 -12.65 1.37
CA VAL A 54 -11.26 -14.03 1.15
C VAL A 54 -10.57 -14.53 -0.12
N ILE A 55 -9.87 -15.65 -0.01
CA ILE A 55 -9.14 -16.30 -1.10
C ILE A 55 -9.51 -17.77 -1.20
N SER A 56 -9.22 -18.42 -2.33
CA SER A 56 -9.40 -19.86 -2.46
C SER A 56 -8.33 -20.61 -1.65
N SER A 57 -8.71 -21.67 -0.95
CA SER A 57 -7.80 -22.56 -0.22
C SER A 57 -6.93 -23.42 -1.13
N ALA A 58 -7.21 -23.46 -2.44
CA ALA A 58 -6.33 -24.07 -3.42
C ALA A 58 -5.08 -23.21 -3.71
N ASN A 59 -5.10 -21.94 -3.28
CA ASN A 59 -3.96 -21.03 -3.42
C ASN A 59 -2.80 -21.52 -2.56
N ARG A 60 -1.59 -21.41 -3.12
CA ARG A 60 -0.37 -21.76 -2.38
C ARG A 60 0.19 -20.54 -1.67
N ALA A 61 0.91 -20.80 -0.58
CA ALA A 61 1.66 -19.82 0.17
C ALA A 61 2.91 -20.47 0.75
N VAL A 62 3.90 -19.65 1.09
CA VAL A 62 5.11 -20.10 1.80
C VAL A 62 4.87 -19.89 3.30
N VAL A 63 5.10 -20.91 4.11
CA VAL A 63 4.99 -20.79 5.57
C VAL A 63 6.11 -19.88 6.09
N GLY A 64 5.75 -18.93 6.97
CA GLY A 64 6.69 -18.05 7.65
C GLY A 64 6.63 -16.60 7.19
N VAL A 65 7.53 -15.80 7.76
CA VAL A 65 7.64 -14.36 7.46
C VAL A 65 8.73 -14.14 6.42
N MET A 66 8.54 -13.17 5.53
CA MET A 66 9.58 -12.76 4.58
C MET A 66 10.81 -12.24 5.33
N ALA A 67 12.00 -12.64 4.89
CA ALA A 67 13.27 -12.19 5.48
C ALA A 67 13.48 -10.66 5.34
N GLY A 68 14.49 -10.13 6.05
CA GLY A 68 14.88 -8.71 5.96
C GLY A 68 14.18 -7.79 6.96
N ARG A 69 14.01 -8.23 8.21
CA ARG A 69 13.48 -7.41 9.31
C ARG A 69 14.34 -6.15 9.51
N GLY A 70 13.69 -5.05 9.89
CA GLY A 70 14.37 -3.84 10.40
C GLY A 70 14.98 -2.92 9.34
N ARG A 71 14.74 -3.19 8.05
CA ARG A 71 15.22 -2.33 6.95
C ARG A 71 14.73 -0.87 7.07
N THR A 72 13.49 -0.68 7.55
CA THR A 72 12.88 0.65 7.72
C THR A 72 13.27 1.30 9.07
N ASP A 73 13.70 0.52 10.06
CA ASP A 73 14.04 1.04 11.39
C ASP A 73 15.33 1.89 11.33
N LYS A 74 16.25 1.56 10.41
CA LYS A 74 17.47 2.35 10.17
C LYS A 74 17.12 3.59 9.34
N PRO A 75 17.33 4.82 9.87
CA PRO A 75 17.09 6.03 9.11
C PRO A 75 18.07 6.18 7.94
N ILE A 76 17.62 6.86 6.88
CA ILE A 76 18.49 7.25 5.77
C ILE A 76 19.22 8.53 6.18
N LEU A 77 20.53 8.43 6.38
CA LEU A 77 21.35 9.53 6.91
C LEU A 77 21.95 10.45 5.82
N MET A 78 22.05 9.97 4.59
CA MET A 78 22.64 10.71 3.47
C MET A 78 21.81 10.53 2.21
N ALA A 79 21.70 11.59 1.40
CA ALA A 79 20.89 11.63 0.19
C ALA A 79 21.36 10.66 -0.91
N GLY A 80 22.65 10.33 -0.96
CA GLY A 80 23.20 9.40 -1.97
C GLY A 80 22.91 7.92 -1.71
N LEU A 81 22.68 7.51 -0.46
CA LEU A 81 22.43 6.10 -0.11
C LEU A 81 21.25 5.45 -0.85
N PRO A 82 20.07 6.10 -0.95
CA PRO A 82 18.95 5.53 -1.69
C PRO A 82 19.14 5.56 -3.23
N GLN A 83 20.00 6.44 -3.76
CA GLN A 83 20.32 6.51 -5.20
C GLN A 83 21.13 5.27 -5.62
N VAL A 84 22.12 4.87 -4.81
CA VAL A 84 22.98 3.70 -5.04
C VAL A 84 22.20 2.36 -5.04
N GLN A 85 20.99 2.33 -4.47
CA GLN A 85 20.15 1.12 -4.42
C GLN A 85 19.28 0.92 -5.67
N GLY A 86 19.51 1.66 -6.76
CA GLY A 86 18.75 1.52 -8.01
C GLY A 86 17.29 2.01 -7.91
N LYS A 87 16.99 2.85 -6.92
CA LYS A 87 15.70 3.53 -6.72
C LYS A 87 15.82 5.03 -7.00
N GLU A 88 16.53 5.39 -8.06
CA GLU A 88 16.89 6.77 -8.38
C GLU A 88 15.68 7.67 -8.65
N GLU A 89 14.61 7.12 -9.25
CA GLU A 89 13.45 7.90 -9.71
C GLU A 89 12.66 8.58 -8.57
N LEU A 90 12.82 8.14 -7.32
CA LEU A 90 12.02 8.63 -6.18
C LEU A 90 12.65 9.79 -5.40
N LEU A 91 13.92 10.11 -5.64
CA LEU A 91 14.72 10.90 -4.70
C LEU A 91 14.82 12.38 -5.04
N ALA A 92 14.54 12.75 -6.29
CA ALA A 92 14.55 14.13 -6.76
C ALA A 92 13.14 14.62 -7.13
N THR A 93 12.12 14.23 -6.34
CA THR A 93 10.78 14.77 -6.56
C THR A 93 10.72 16.20 -6.02
N GLY A 94 10.87 17.18 -6.91
CA GLY A 94 10.65 18.58 -6.57
C GLY A 94 9.21 18.82 -6.10
N VAL A 95 9.02 19.76 -5.18
CA VAL A 95 7.68 20.11 -4.69
C VAL A 95 6.87 20.73 -5.83
N GLY A 96 5.65 20.25 -6.06
CA GLY A 96 4.79 20.71 -7.17
C GLY A 96 4.52 22.22 -7.20
N CYS A 97 4.56 22.87 -6.03
CA CYS A 97 4.44 24.32 -5.88
C CYS A 97 5.64 25.11 -6.41
N SER A 98 6.83 24.51 -6.43
CA SER A 98 8.05 25.13 -6.95
C SER A 98 8.14 25.10 -8.48
N HIS A 99 7.17 24.47 -9.15
CA HIS A 99 7.14 24.36 -10.61
C HIS A 99 6.37 25.53 -11.23
N LYS A 100 6.50 25.72 -12.53
CA LYS A 100 5.66 26.66 -13.30
C LYS A 100 4.29 26.04 -13.61
N SER A 101 3.28 26.87 -13.90
CA SER A 101 1.89 26.44 -14.15
C SER A 101 1.74 25.50 -15.33
N VAL A 102 2.63 25.61 -16.32
CA VAL A 102 2.70 24.67 -17.46
C VAL A 102 3.05 23.24 -17.03
N LYS A 103 3.83 23.07 -15.95
CA LYS A 103 4.32 21.77 -15.49
C LYS A 103 3.45 21.16 -14.40
N HIS A 104 2.83 21.98 -13.57
CA HIS A 104 2.15 21.49 -12.37
C HIS A 104 0.90 22.30 -12.02
N PRO A 105 -0.23 21.68 -11.65
CA PRO A 105 -1.46 22.40 -11.27
C PRO A 105 -1.34 23.35 -10.07
N PHE A 106 -0.35 23.11 -9.22
CA PHE A 106 -0.02 23.94 -8.05
C PHE A 106 1.16 24.88 -8.29
N GLY A 107 1.78 24.82 -9.48
CA GLY A 107 2.92 25.66 -9.78
C GLY A 107 2.44 27.02 -10.27
N ASP A 108 2.53 28.08 -9.47
CA ASP A 108 2.34 29.46 -9.93
C ASP A 108 2.61 30.46 -8.80
N GLY A 109 2.75 31.73 -9.16
CA GLY A 109 2.80 32.87 -8.24
C GLY A 109 4.17 33.23 -7.68
N ASP A 110 4.24 34.38 -7.02
CA ASP A 110 5.49 34.96 -6.49
C ASP A 110 5.95 34.28 -5.19
N HIS A 111 5.02 33.65 -4.48
CA HIS A 111 5.29 32.93 -3.24
C HIS A 111 4.92 31.46 -3.41
N GLN A 112 5.74 30.54 -2.90
CA GLN A 112 5.43 29.11 -2.92
C GLN A 112 4.28 28.80 -1.95
N HIS A 113 3.05 28.75 -2.46
CA HIS A 113 1.86 28.33 -1.73
C HIS A 113 0.90 27.54 -2.64
N ILE A 114 0.05 26.71 -2.03
CA ILE A 114 -1.01 26.02 -2.77
C ILE A 114 -2.24 26.93 -2.80
N SER A 115 -2.54 27.52 -3.95
CA SER A 115 -3.67 28.46 -4.15
C SER A 115 -5.05 27.81 -4.14
N LYS A 116 -5.12 26.49 -4.35
CA LYS A 116 -6.35 25.70 -4.48
C LYS A 116 -6.32 24.55 -3.48
N PRO A 117 -7.47 24.01 -3.05
CA PRO A 117 -7.48 22.85 -2.16
C PRO A 117 -6.71 21.69 -2.80
N SER A 118 -5.83 21.06 -2.01
CA SER A 118 -5.03 19.92 -2.45
C SER A 118 -5.81 18.60 -2.49
N ILE A 119 -7.10 18.62 -2.13
CA ILE A 119 -8.01 17.47 -2.12
C ILE A 119 -8.68 17.37 -3.49
N ILE A 120 -8.42 16.29 -4.21
CA ILE A 120 -8.92 16.10 -5.58
C ILE A 120 -9.89 14.90 -5.65
N ARG A 121 -10.95 15.02 -6.46
CA ARG A 121 -11.93 13.95 -6.68
C ARG A 121 -11.33 12.74 -7.41
N ARG A 122 -11.91 11.55 -7.21
CA ARG A 122 -11.54 10.31 -7.94
C ARG A 122 -11.73 10.42 -9.45
N ASP A 123 -12.69 11.24 -9.87
CA ASP A 123 -13.09 11.36 -11.29
C ASP A 123 -12.34 12.47 -12.02
N ALA A 124 -11.40 13.15 -11.35
CA ALA A 124 -10.62 14.20 -11.98
C ALA A 124 -9.80 13.65 -13.17
N PRO A 125 -9.56 14.45 -14.22
CA PRO A 125 -8.80 14.02 -15.39
C PRO A 125 -7.32 13.81 -15.06
N ALA A 126 -6.63 13.09 -15.94
CA ALA A 126 -5.16 12.99 -15.90
C ALA A 126 -4.53 14.40 -15.95
N GLY A 127 -3.46 14.62 -15.20
CA GLY A 127 -2.85 15.94 -15.01
C GLY A 127 -3.48 16.78 -13.89
N ARG A 128 -4.78 16.63 -13.59
CA ARG A 128 -5.42 17.30 -12.43
C ARG A 128 -5.43 16.45 -11.16
N LYS A 129 -5.28 15.12 -11.29
CA LYS A 129 -5.13 14.16 -10.18
C LYS A 129 -3.77 14.29 -9.49
N VAL A 130 -3.56 15.38 -8.75
CA VAL A 130 -2.30 15.66 -8.04
C VAL A 130 -2.59 16.11 -6.60
N GLY A 131 -1.72 15.74 -5.66
CA GLY A 131 -1.90 16.01 -4.23
C GLY A 131 -2.66 14.89 -3.52
N LEU A 132 -3.63 15.26 -2.66
CA LEU A 132 -4.42 14.31 -1.87
C LEU A 132 -5.60 13.80 -2.70
N ILE A 133 -5.38 12.69 -3.41
CA ILE A 133 -6.40 12.09 -4.28
C ILE A 133 -7.42 11.33 -3.44
N ALA A 134 -8.69 11.73 -3.55
CA ALA A 134 -9.83 11.11 -2.89
C ALA A 134 -9.66 10.93 -1.38
N ALA A 135 -9.00 11.89 -0.73
CA ALA A 135 -8.78 11.86 0.70
C ALA A 135 -10.11 12.07 1.43
N HIS A 136 -10.46 11.09 2.27
CA HIS A 136 -11.62 11.17 3.16
C HIS A 136 -11.35 12.05 4.40
N GLN A 137 -10.11 12.08 4.86
CA GLN A 137 -9.66 12.87 5.99
C GLN A 137 -8.31 13.51 5.65
N THR A 138 -8.10 14.72 6.14
CA THR A 138 -6.82 15.44 6.05
C THR A 138 -6.28 15.74 7.45
N ARG A 139 -5.04 16.22 7.53
CA ARG A 139 -4.27 16.52 8.76
C ARG A 139 -3.78 15.27 9.50
N TRP A 140 -3.11 15.53 10.64
CA TRP A 140 -2.56 14.51 11.52
C TRP A 140 -3.65 13.58 12.05
N LEU A 141 -3.43 12.28 11.92
CA LEU A 141 -4.35 11.27 12.44
C LEU A 141 -4.21 11.19 13.96
N ARG A 142 -5.24 11.65 14.68
CA ARG A 142 -5.27 11.66 16.16
C ARG A 142 -5.66 10.32 16.80
N ARG A 143 -6.21 9.39 16.02
CA ARG A 143 -6.71 8.09 16.50
C ARG A 143 -5.86 6.95 15.95
N THR A 144 -5.87 5.80 16.62
CA THR A 144 -5.28 4.57 16.08
C THR A 144 -5.93 4.24 14.74
N ARG A 145 -5.12 3.84 13.75
CA ARG A 145 -5.63 3.44 12.43
C ARG A 145 -6.53 2.22 12.58
N THR A 146 -7.83 2.43 12.44
CA THR A 146 -8.80 1.36 12.24
C THR A 146 -9.06 1.23 10.74
N ILE A 147 -9.06 -0.01 10.26
CA ILE A 147 -9.46 -0.29 8.88
C ILE A 147 -10.96 -0.35 8.91
N GLN A 148 -11.61 0.61 8.26
CA GLN A 148 -13.05 0.55 8.07
C GLN A 148 -13.34 -0.71 7.25
N GLU A 149 -14.07 -1.65 7.86
CA GLU A 149 -14.64 -2.77 7.13
C GLU A 149 -15.63 -2.16 6.14
N LYS A 150 -15.30 -2.21 4.85
CA LYS A 150 -16.30 -1.90 3.84
C LYS A 150 -17.24 -3.09 3.83
N GLU A 151 -18.44 -2.91 4.33
CA GLU A 151 -19.56 -3.78 3.98
C GLU A 151 -19.65 -3.79 2.45
N ASN A 152 -19.49 -4.97 1.88
CA ASN A 152 -19.76 -5.24 0.48
C ASN A 152 -21.23 -5.57 0.32
#